data_AF-A0A8T4J6D1-F1
#
_entry.id   AF-A0A8T4J6D1-F1
#
_cell.length_a   1.000
_cell.length_b   1.000
_cell.length_c   1.000
_cell.angle_alpha   90.00
_cell.angle_beta   90.00
_cell.angle_gamma   90.00
#
_symmetry.space_group_name_H-M   'P 1'
#
loop_
_entity.id
_entity.type
_entity.pdbx_description
1 polymer ?
#
loop_
_entity_poly.entity_id
_entity_poly.type
_entity_poly.pdbx_seq_one_letter_code
_entity_poly.pdbx_strand_id
1 'polypeptide(L)'
;MTVRDAAFRTLRHFGLTTVFANPGSTEVPLLADFPDDLRFLLALHEGSVIGMATGHALATERPALALLHTVAGLGNAVGALATARVNRAPLVV
;
A
#
# COMPACT_ATOMS: atom_id res chain seq x y z
N MET A 1 4.87 23.17 3.49
CA MET A 1 4.18 21.88 3.64
C MET A 1 3.51 21.56 2.33
N THR A 2 4.00 20.55 1.63
CA THR A 2 3.44 20.05 0.36
C THR A 2 2.28 19.08 0.60
N VAL A 3 1.57 18.70 -0.45
CA VAL A 3 0.55 17.62 -0.37
C VAL A 3 1.20 16.30 0.06
N ARG A 4 2.41 16.01 -0.42
CA ARG A 4 3.20 14.83 -0.05
C ARG A 4 3.49 14.81 1.46
N ASP A 5 3.93 15.94 2.03
CA ASP A 5 4.19 16.04 3.47
C ASP A 5 2.93 15.79 4.29
N ALA A 6 1.80 16.37 3.85
CA ALA A 6 0.50 16.19 4.50
C ALA A 6 0.03 14.73 4.40
N ALA A 7 0.20 14.08 3.24
CA ALA A 7 -0.14 12.67 3.06
C ALA A 7 0.64 11.77 4.02
N PHE A 8 1.96 11.90 4.09
CA PHE A 8 2.75 11.11 5.04
C PHE A 8 2.42 11.41 6.51
N ARG A 9 2.09 12.65 6.86
CA ARG A 9 1.58 12.97 8.20
C ARG A 9 0.28 12.25 8.51
N THR A 10 -0.65 12.19 7.55
CA THR A 10 -1.92 11.46 7.69
C THR A 10 -1.67 9.96 7.84
N LEU A 11 -0.80 9.38 7.02
CA LEU A 11 -0.44 7.96 7.12
C LEU A 11 0.12 7.62 8.51
N ARG A 12 1.04 8.44 9.03
CA ARG A 12 1.58 8.30 10.39
C ARG A 12 0.50 8.39 11.47
N HIS A 13 -0.43 9.34 11.34
CA HIS A 13 -1.53 9.51 12.29
C HIS A 13 -2.39 8.24 12.42
N PHE A 14 -2.63 7.54 11.31
CA PHE A 14 -3.38 6.27 11.30
C PHE A 14 -2.50 5.03 11.53
N GLY A 15 -1.21 5.19 11.80
CA GLY A 15 -0.28 4.07 11.99
C GLY A 15 0.08 3.31 10.71
N LEU A 16 -0.28 3.83 9.53
CA LEU A 16 0.06 3.30 8.21
C LEU A 16 1.54 3.57 7.87
N THR A 17 2.42 2.94 8.64
CA THR A 17 3.88 3.13 8.58
C THR A 17 4.58 2.12 7.67
N THR A 18 3.84 1.23 7.02
CA THR A 18 4.36 0.26 6.05
C THR A 18 3.59 0.39 4.73
N VAL A 19 4.34 0.58 3.64
CA VAL A 19 3.83 0.68 2.28
C VAL A 19 4.18 -0.62 1.55
N PHE A 20 3.18 -1.45 1.27
CA PHE A 20 3.34 -2.63 0.42
C PHE A 20 3.18 -2.17 -1.04
N ALA A 21 4.16 -2.42 -1.90
CA ALA A 21 4.17 -1.77 -3.20
C ALA A 21 4.77 -2.59 -4.34
N ASN A 22 4.29 -2.29 -5.54
CA ASN A 22 5.00 -2.50 -6.80
C ASN A 22 4.89 -1.17 -7.58
N PRO A 23 5.89 -0.28 -7.48
CA PRO A 23 5.78 1.07 -8.01
C PRO A 23 6.13 1.14 -9.50
N GLY A 24 5.55 2.09 -10.20
CA GLY A 24 6.02 2.53 -11.52
C GLY A 24 6.23 4.04 -11.58
N SER A 25 6.30 4.58 -12.79
CA SER A 25 6.66 5.98 -13.04
C SER A 25 5.71 6.98 -12.37
N THR A 26 4.42 6.64 -12.25
CA THR A 26 3.38 7.52 -11.71
C THR A 26 3.46 7.68 -10.19
N GLU A 27 4.09 6.75 -9.48
CA GLU A 27 4.20 6.77 -8.02
C GLU A 27 5.47 7.49 -7.52
N VAL A 28 6.42 7.77 -8.43
CA VAL A 28 7.70 8.44 -8.11
C VAL A 28 7.51 9.75 -7.34
N PRO A 29 6.58 10.67 -7.68
CA PRO A 29 6.41 11.91 -6.92
C PRO A 29 6.03 11.71 -5.44
N LEU A 30 5.36 10.59 -5.10
CA LEU A 30 5.06 10.23 -3.71
C LEU A 30 6.30 9.63 -3.03
N LEU A 31 7.01 8.74 -3.75
CA LEU A 31 8.07 7.89 -3.21
C LEU A 31 9.46 8.53 -3.20
N ALA A 32 9.72 9.57 -4.00
CA ALA A 32 10.97 10.31 -3.98
C ALA A 32 11.27 10.79 -2.55
N ASP A 33 12.51 10.68 -2.07
CA ASP A 33 12.91 11.00 -0.70
C ASP A 33 12.04 10.32 0.38
N PHE A 34 11.77 9.02 0.19
CA PHE A 34 10.91 8.23 1.07
C PHE A 34 11.34 8.35 2.55
N PRO A 35 10.43 8.61 3.50
CA PRO A 35 10.81 8.84 4.88
C PRO A 35 11.40 7.61 5.57
N ASP A 36 12.50 7.80 6.32
CA ASP A 36 13.21 6.72 7.02
C ASP A 36 12.41 6.05 8.15
N ASP A 37 11.39 6.73 8.68
CA ASP A 37 10.50 6.21 9.71
C ASP A 37 9.35 5.35 9.15
N LEU A 38 9.22 5.27 7.83
CA LEU A 38 8.29 4.38 7.13
C LEU A 38 9.04 3.21 6.51
N ARG A 39 8.35 2.08 6.35
CA ARG A 39 8.89 0.88 5.69
C ARG A 39 8.30 0.74 4.30
N PHE A 40 9.17 0.51 3.32
CA PHE A 40 8.79 0.18 1.96
C PHE A 40 9.00 -1.32 1.71
N LEU A 41 7.93 -2.06 1.39
CA LEU A 41 7.98 -3.49 1.11
C LEU A 41 7.61 -3.76 -0.35
N LEU A 42 8.62 -4.08 -1.15
CA LEU A 42 8.47 -4.42 -2.56
C LEU A 42 7.91 -5.83 -2.73
N ALA A 43 6.89 -5.99 -3.58
CA ALA A 43 6.55 -7.27 -4.20
C ALA A 43 6.81 -7.21 -5.70
N LEU A 44 7.12 -8.35 -6.31
CA LEU A 44 7.40 -8.44 -7.74
C LEU A 44 6.13 -8.50 -8.62
N HIS A 45 4.95 -8.63 -8.01
CA HIS A 45 3.65 -8.65 -8.69
C HIS A 45 2.57 -8.08 -7.76
N GLU A 46 1.57 -7.40 -8.32
CA GLU A 46 0.58 -6.64 -7.57
C GLU A 46 -0.39 -7.54 -6.78
N GLY A 47 -0.67 -8.74 -7.28
CA GLY A 47 -1.38 -9.76 -6.49
C GLY A 47 -0.65 -10.10 -5.18
N SER A 48 0.69 -10.16 -5.19
CA SER A 48 1.50 -10.39 -3.99
C SER A 48 1.53 -9.17 -3.07
N VAL A 49 1.51 -7.95 -3.62
CA VAL A 49 1.35 -6.71 -2.82
C VAL A 49 0.09 -6.79 -1.97
N ILE A 50 -1.05 -7.09 -2.59
CA ILE A 50 -2.33 -7.22 -1.89
C ILE A 50 -2.33 -8.41 -0.94
N GLY A 51 -1.74 -9.55 -1.31
CA GLY A 51 -1.62 -10.71 -0.43
C GLY A 51 -0.85 -10.38 0.86
N MET A 52 0.31 -9.72 0.75
CA MET A 52 1.09 -9.29 1.91
C MET A 52 0.34 -8.28 2.77
N ALA A 53 -0.27 -7.25 2.16
CA ALA A 53 -1.03 -6.24 2.88
C ALA A 53 -2.25 -6.86 3.61
N THR A 54 -2.94 -7.81 2.97
CA THR A 54 -4.07 -8.56 3.56
C THR A 54 -3.62 -9.34 4.79
N GLY A 55 -2.55 -10.12 4.67
CA GLY A 55 -2.01 -10.90 5.78
C GLY A 55 -1.58 -10.01 6.94
N HIS A 56 -0.90 -8.89 6.65
CA HIS A 56 -0.52 -7.91 7.66
C HIS A 56 -1.71 -7.30 8.37
N ALA A 57 -2.73 -6.86 7.61
CA ALA A 57 -3.91 -6.21 8.16
C ALA A 57 -4.70 -7.15 9.10
N LEU A 58 -4.84 -8.42 8.71
CA LEU A 58 -5.52 -9.43 9.53
C LEU A 58 -4.70 -9.80 10.78
N ALA A 59 -3.39 -10.02 10.64
CA ALA A 59 -2.53 -10.42 11.76
C ALA A 59 -2.35 -9.31 12.81
N THR A 60 -2.41 -8.05 12.40
CA THR A 60 -2.23 -6.90 13.29
C THR A 60 -3.55 -6.26 13.74
N GLU A 61 -4.68 -6.69 13.18
CA GLU A 61 -6.00 -6.07 13.36
C GLU A 61 -6.00 -4.55 13.09
N ARG A 62 -5.19 -4.12 12.12
CA ARG A 62 -5.00 -2.70 11.75
C ARG A 62 -5.07 -2.52 10.24
N PRO A 63 -5.41 -1.31 9.74
CA PRO A 63 -5.38 -1.04 8.31
C PRO A 63 -3.98 -1.23 7.70
N ALA A 64 -3.91 -1.63 6.44
CA ALA A 64 -2.67 -1.72 5.67
C ALA A 64 -2.76 -0.91 4.36
N LEU A 65 -1.64 -0.28 3.97
CA LEU A 65 -1.54 0.52 2.75
C LEU A 65 -0.84 -0.30 1.64
N ALA A 66 -1.55 -0.51 0.53
CA ALA A 66 -1.00 -1.01 -0.71
C ALA A 66 -0.84 0.14 -1.71
N LEU A 67 0.24 0.15 -2.48
CA LEU A 67 0.49 1.13 -3.53
C LEU A 67 0.77 0.40 -4.85
N LEU A 68 -0.12 0.57 -5.83
CA LEU A 68 -0.09 -0.12 -7.11
C LEU A 68 0.17 0.85 -8.28
N HIS A 69 0.79 0.36 -9.34
CA HIS A 69 1.08 1.16 -10.53
C HIS A 69 -0.12 1.31 -11.46
N THR A 70 -0.87 2.40 -11.29
CA THR A 70 -1.97 2.82 -12.18
C THR A 70 -2.99 1.69 -12.49
N VAL A 71 -3.66 1.77 -13.65
CA VAL A 71 -4.68 0.81 -14.09
C VAL A 71 -4.09 -0.58 -14.33
N ALA A 72 -2.87 -0.68 -14.86
CA ALA A 72 -2.22 -1.95 -15.13
C ALA A 72 -2.00 -2.76 -13.85
N GLY A 73 -1.39 -2.12 -12.83
CA GLY A 73 -1.15 -2.75 -11.55
C GLY A 73 -2.43 -3.05 -10.78
N LEU A 74 -3.43 -2.17 -10.85
CA LEU A 74 -4.75 -2.45 -10.31
C LEU A 74 -5.38 -3.68 -10.97
N GLY A 75 -5.29 -3.78 -12.30
CA GLY A 75 -5.78 -4.93 -13.08
C GLY A 75 -5.16 -6.26 -12.63
N ASN A 76 -3.84 -6.28 -12.46
CA ASN A 76 -3.10 -7.44 -11.96
C ASN A 76 -3.50 -7.85 -10.52
N ALA A 77 -4.05 -6.92 -9.73
CA ALA A 77 -4.39 -7.12 -8.33
C ALA A 77 -5.86 -7.51 -8.08
N VAL A 78 -6.76 -7.41 -9.06
CA VAL A 78 -8.22 -7.56 -8.87
C VAL A 78 -8.60 -8.87 -8.17
N GLY A 79 -7.98 -10.00 -8.55
CA GLY A 79 -8.26 -11.29 -7.92
C GLY A 79 -7.91 -11.30 -6.42
N ALA A 80 -6.74 -10.76 -6.06
CA ALA A 80 -6.32 -10.66 -4.66
C ALA A 80 -7.17 -9.67 -3.87
N LEU A 81 -7.62 -8.57 -4.49
CA LEU A 81 -8.54 -7.60 -3.88
C LEU A 81 -9.91 -8.22 -3.59
N ALA A 82 -10.43 -9.05 -4.50
CA ALA A 82 -11.67 -9.79 -4.27
C ALA A 82 -11.55 -10.70 -3.04
N THR A 83 -10.43 -11.42 -2.89
CA THR A 83 -10.14 -12.21 -1.68
C THR A 83 -10.04 -11.34 -0.44
N ALA A 84 -9.30 -10.24 -0.47
CA ALA A 84 -9.16 -9.33 0.66
C ALA A 84 -10.52 -8.77 1.12
N ARG A 85 -11.40 -8.45 0.16
CA ARG A 85 -12.76 -7.97 0.41
C ARG A 85 -13.61 -9.03 1.11
N VAL A 86 -13.57 -10.28 0.65
CA VAL A 86 -14.28 -11.41 1.28
C VAL A 86 -13.78 -11.64 2.71
N ASN A 87 -12.47 -11.54 2.91
CA ASN A 87 -11.83 -11.65 4.24
C ASN A 87 -12.07 -10.45 5.15
N ARG A 88 -12.73 -9.39 4.65
CA ARG A 88 -12.94 -8.12 5.36
C ARG A 88 -11.64 -7.48 5.86
N ALA A 89 -10.55 -7.66 5.11
CA ALA A 89 -9.27 -7.04 5.44
C ALA A 89 -9.35 -5.52 5.22
N PRO A 90 -8.98 -4.69 6.21
CA PRO A 90 -9.01 -3.24 6.09
C PRO A 90 -7.82 -2.74 5.25
N LEU A 91 -7.99 -2.67 3.93
CA LEU A 91 -6.95 -2.18 3.02
C LEU A 91 -7.26 -0.77 2.51
N VAL A 92 -6.21 0.05 2.41
CA VAL A 92 -6.16 1.27 1.59
C VAL A 92 -5.31 0.93 0.37
N VAL A 93 -5.86 1.08 -0.83
CA VAL A 93 -5.22 0.71 -2.11
C VAL A 93 -5.20 1.91 -3.03
#